data_AF-A0A1Z5KLP9-F1
#
_entry.id   AF-A0A1Z5KLP9-F1
#
_cell.length_a   1.000
_cell.length_b   1.000
_cell.length_c   1.000
_cell.angle_alpha   90.00
_cell.angle_beta   90.00
_cell.angle_gamma   90.00
#
_symmetry.space_group_name_H-M   'P 1'
#
loop_
_entity.id
_entity.type
_entity.pdbx_description
1 polymer ?
#
loop_
_entity_poly.entity_id
_entity_poly.type
_entity_poly.pdbx_seq_one_letter_code
_entity_poly.pdbx_strand_id
1 'polypeptide(L)'
;MTMTKEITSEQVSSVVLHSLDLTQDTVVKKDTATLRQIVLEQQKEATIVFAARRPGCVLCREHGKQLSNLQSSPKIAVLGVVKEIGVDDAGLKTFQKEYFNSWPIYLDEDLQLYKIMGNRSIFKVKTMFKLLGNMRKLSRRMSQKRIEGNLVGEGTIQGGILIFDGKGDLVHVQLEDITKELNMSEMAEILETIVGEDGSRGIPAEAAPPRHCFNKGQVCPECT
;
A
#
# COMPACT_ATOMS: atom_id res chain seq x y z
N MET A 1 13.29 -24.24 -0.34
CA MET A 1 12.34 -23.34 -1.03
C MET A 1 11.12 -23.23 -0.14
N THR A 2 10.91 -22.09 0.53
CA THR A 2 9.69 -21.86 1.29
C THR A 2 8.60 -21.56 0.28
N MET A 3 7.67 -22.49 0.07
CA MET A 3 6.46 -22.25 -0.71
C MET A 3 5.77 -21.02 -0.10
N THR A 4 5.83 -19.87 -0.75
CA THR A 4 4.96 -18.75 -0.41
C THR A 4 3.56 -19.20 -0.76
N LYS A 5 2.75 -19.48 0.27
CA LYS A 5 1.32 -19.78 0.10
C LYS A 5 0.72 -18.63 -0.71
N GLU A 6 0.15 -18.96 -1.87
CA GLU A 6 -0.52 -18.00 -2.73
C GLU A 6 -1.73 -17.44 -1.96
N ILE A 7 -1.84 -16.12 -1.91
CA ILE A 7 -2.92 -15.42 -1.21
C ILE A 7 -4.11 -15.38 -2.16
N THR A 8 -5.22 -16.01 -1.77
CA THR A 8 -6.41 -16.11 -2.63
C THR A 8 -7.48 -15.07 -2.31
N SER A 9 -8.33 -14.77 -3.29
CA SER A 9 -9.50 -13.87 -3.12
C SER A 9 -10.42 -14.33 -1.98
N GLU A 10 -10.65 -15.63 -1.85
CA GLU A 10 -11.49 -16.21 -0.80
C GLU A 10 -10.95 -15.91 0.61
N GLN A 11 -9.64 -16.05 0.82
CA GLN A 11 -9.02 -15.80 2.11
C GLN A 11 -9.15 -14.34 2.54
N VAL A 12 -8.89 -13.40 1.63
CA VAL A 12 -8.92 -11.97 1.96
C VAL A 12 -10.34 -11.42 2.03
N SER A 13 -11.28 -12.00 1.27
CA SER A 13 -12.66 -11.54 1.21
C SER A 13 -13.39 -11.62 2.55
N SER A 14 -13.09 -12.63 3.36
CA SER A 14 -13.72 -12.85 4.67
C SER A 14 -13.10 -12.04 5.81
N VAL A 15 -12.01 -11.29 5.56
CA VAL A 15 -11.35 -10.48 6.59
C VAL A 15 -12.32 -9.46 7.14
N VAL A 16 -12.54 -9.43 8.45
CA VAL A 16 -13.40 -8.44 9.10
C VAL A 16 -12.56 -7.24 9.54
N LEU A 17 -13.01 -6.04 9.18
CA LEU A 17 -12.35 -4.79 9.50
C LEU A 17 -13.31 -3.82 10.19
N HIS A 18 -12.78 -3.02 11.11
CA HIS A 18 -13.51 -1.93 11.75
C HIS A 18 -13.28 -0.62 10.99
N SER A 19 -14.36 0.09 10.69
CA SER A 19 -14.26 1.49 10.27
C SER A 19 -13.73 2.36 11.42
N LEU A 20 -12.98 3.42 11.07
CA LEU A 20 -12.39 4.33 12.05
C LEU A 20 -12.93 5.75 11.89
N ASP A 21 -13.14 6.41 13.02
CA ASP A 21 -13.37 7.85 13.11
C ASP A 21 -12.10 8.54 13.59
N LEU A 22 -11.51 9.34 12.70
CA LEU A 22 -10.29 10.09 12.95
C LEU A 22 -10.56 11.57 13.28
N THR A 23 -11.83 11.98 13.39
CA THR A 23 -12.22 13.39 13.59
C THR A 23 -12.11 13.84 15.05
N GLN A 24 -12.20 12.92 16.00
CA GLN A 24 -12.11 13.18 17.44
C GLN A 24 -10.66 13.12 17.92
N ASP A 25 -10.36 13.61 19.14
CA ASP A 25 -9.00 13.61 19.72
C ASP A 25 -8.37 12.21 19.84
N THR A 26 -9.18 11.21 20.14
CA THR A 26 -8.81 9.78 20.09
C THR A 26 -9.46 9.12 18.89
N VAL A 27 -8.78 8.18 18.26
CA VAL A 27 -9.36 7.41 17.14
C VAL A 27 -10.38 6.43 17.69
N VAL A 28 -11.59 6.46 17.15
CA VAL A 28 -12.70 5.62 17.62
C VAL A 28 -13.00 4.55 16.59
N LYS A 29 -13.03 3.28 17.00
CA LYS A 29 -13.53 2.19 16.15
C LYS A 29 -15.06 2.20 16.10
N LYS A 30 -15.62 2.00 14.91
CA LYS A 30 -17.05 1.98 14.64
C LYS A 30 -17.47 0.60 14.10
N ASP A 31 -18.33 0.59 13.11
CA ASP A 31 -18.95 -0.60 12.52
C ASP A 31 -17.92 -1.53 11.87
N THR A 32 -18.29 -2.79 11.78
CA THR A 32 -17.50 -3.84 11.12
C THR A 32 -18.08 -4.21 9.77
N ALA A 33 -17.22 -4.43 8.80
CA ALA A 33 -17.57 -5.01 7.51
C ALA A 33 -16.48 -5.96 7.04
N THR A 34 -16.84 -6.89 6.16
CA THR A 34 -15.82 -7.71 5.48
C THR A 34 -15.05 -6.85 4.48
N LEU A 35 -13.79 -7.19 4.23
CA LEU A 35 -12.96 -6.51 3.22
C LEU A 35 -13.65 -6.53 1.85
N ARG A 36 -14.33 -7.64 1.53
CA ARG A 36 -15.11 -7.76 0.30
C ARG A 36 -16.24 -6.72 0.22
N GLN A 37 -17.01 -6.55 1.29
CA GLN A 37 -18.07 -5.55 1.35
C GLN A 37 -17.50 -4.13 1.20
N ILE A 38 -16.44 -3.82 1.94
CA ILE A 38 -15.77 -2.52 1.89
C ILE A 38 -15.31 -2.18 0.46
N VAL A 39 -14.74 -3.15 -0.26
CA VAL A 39 -14.32 -2.99 -1.66
C VAL A 39 -15.51 -2.74 -2.58
N LEU A 40 -16.58 -3.54 -2.46
CA LEU A 40 -17.78 -3.39 -3.29
C LEU A 40 -18.51 -2.06 -3.06
N GLU A 41 -18.52 -1.58 -1.82
CA GLU A 41 -19.13 -0.30 -1.43
C GLU A 41 -18.44 0.91 -2.06
N GLN A 42 -17.18 0.78 -2.50
CA GLN A 42 -16.49 1.87 -3.22
C GLN A 42 -17.16 2.19 -4.56
N GLN A 43 -17.87 1.21 -5.16
CA GLN A 43 -18.49 1.33 -6.49
C GLN A 43 -17.50 1.83 -7.54
N LYS A 44 -16.27 1.32 -7.47
CA LYS A 44 -15.14 1.65 -8.34
C LYS A 44 -14.75 0.45 -9.20
N GLU A 45 -14.10 0.73 -10.32
CA GLU A 45 -13.60 -0.32 -11.23
C GLU A 45 -12.40 -1.05 -10.61
N ALA A 46 -11.61 -0.37 -9.77
CA ALA A 46 -10.53 -0.98 -8.98
C ALA A 46 -10.43 -0.37 -7.59
N THR A 47 -10.00 -1.16 -6.62
CA THR A 47 -9.73 -0.71 -5.24
C THR A 47 -8.35 -1.17 -4.78
N ILE A 48 -7.53 -0.22 -4.33
CA ILE A 48 -6.21 -0.46 -3.75
C ILE A 48 -6.34 -0.46 -2.23
N VAL A 49 -5.87 -1.53 -1.61
CA VAL A 49 -5.89 -1.72 -0.16
C VAL A 49 -4.45 -1.70 0.34
N PHE A 50 -4.10 -0.67 1.09
CA PHE A 50 -2.78 -0.54 1.71
C PHE A 50 -2.82 -1.04 3.15
N ALA A 51 -2.30 -2.24 3.40
CA ALA A 51 -2.02 -2.73 4.74
C ALA A 51 -0.76 -2.05 5.29
N ALA A 52 -0.93 -0.95 6.02
CA ALA A 52 0.17 -0.17 6.56
C ALA A 52 0.70 -0.84 7.84
N ARG A 53 2.00 -1.13 7.90
CA ARG A 53 2.57 -1.73 9.12
C ARG A 53 2.55 -0.78 10.31
N ARG A 54 2.87 0.50 10.09
CA ARG A 54 3.01 1.50 11.15
C ARG A 54 2.84 2.90 10.53
N PRO A 55 1.64 3.50 10.58
CA PRO A 55 1.34 4.78 9.95
C PRO A 55 2.32 5.91 10.33
N GLY A 56 2.79 5.93 11.58
CA GLY A 56 3.77 6.92 12.07
C GLY A 56 5.17 6.77 11.49
N CYS A 57 5.53 5.65 10.86
CA CYS A 57 6.90 5.42 10.39
C CYS A 57 7.17 6.04 9.01
N VAL A 58 8.44 6.40 8.79
CA VAL A 58 8.89 7.05 7.54
C VAL A 58 8.57 6.24 6.28
N LEU A 59 8.68 4.91 6.32
CA LEU A 59 8.41 4.08 5.13
C LEU A 59 6.91 4.00 4.80
N CYS A 60 6.04 3.90 5.82
CA CYS A 60 4.60 3.89 5.56
C CYS A 60 4.13 5.24 5.01
N ARG A 61 4.66 6.35 5.54
CA ARG A 61 4.41 7.70 5.02
C ARG A 61 4.89 7.86 3.58
N GLU A 62 6.04 7.29 3.24
CA GLU A 62 6.53 7.28 1.86
C GLU A 62 5.62 6.47 0.93
N HIS A 63 5.27 5.25 1.30
CA HIS A 63 4.34 4.41 0.52
C HIS A 63 2.97 5.08 0.36
N GLY A 64 2.45 5.68 1.43
CA GLY A 64 1.21 6.46 1.37
C GLY A 64 1.32 7.58 0.34
N LYS A 65 2.40 8.38 0.39
CA LYS A 65 2.62 9.48 -0.55
C LYS A 65 2.77 9.00 -2.00
N GLN A 66 3.39 7.84 -2.21
CA GLN A 66 3.45 7.22 -3.54
C GLN A 66 2.05 6.87 -4.06
N LEU A 67 1.20 6.26 -3.22
CA LEU A 67 -0.18 5.94 -3.57
C LEU A 67 -1.04 7.19 -3.79
N SER A 68 -0.85 8.24 -2.98
CA SER A 68 -1.47 9.55 -3.15
C SER A 68 -1.23 10.15 -4.53
N ASN A 69 -0.07 9.85 -5.14
CA ASN A 69 0.27 10.30 -6.49
C ASN A 69 -0.25 9.37 -7.59
N LEU A 70 -0.68 8.15 -7.26
CA LEU A 70 -1.16 7.13 -8.19
C LEU A 70 -2.63 7.34 -8.56
N GLN A 71 -3.46 7.73 -7.59
CA GLN A 71 -4.90 7.88 -7.80
C GLN A 71 -5.23 9.27 -8.35
N SER A 72 -5.04 9.43 -9.65
CA SER A 72 -5.58 10.56 -10.42
C SER A 72 -6.92 10.24 -11.09
N SER A 73 -7.32 8.96 -11.06
CA SER A 73 -8.51 8.46 -11.75
C SER A 73 -9.72 8.36 -10.83
N PRO A 74 -10.89 8.88 -11.22
CA PRO A 74 -12.13 8.73 -10.46
C PRO A 74 -12.66 7.30 -10.44
N LYS A 75 -12.08 6.40 -11.24
CA LYS A 75 -12.44 4.98 -11.35
C LYS A 75 -11.76 4.07 -10.32
N ILE A 76 -10.75 4.59 -9.62
CA ILE A 76 -9.95 3.85 -8.65
C ILE A 76 -10.31 4.38 -7.25
N ALA A 77 -10.45 3.47 -6.28
CA ALA A 77 -10.47 3.79 -4.86
C ALA A 77 -9.15 3.37 -4.19
N VAL A 78 -8.74 4.09 -3.15
CA VAL A 78 -7.66 3.68 -2.27
C VAL A 78 -8.18 3.71 -0.84
N LEU A 79 -7.81 2.70 -0.06
CA LEU A 79 -8.13 2.59 1.35
C LEU A 79 -6.96 2.01 2.15
N GLY A 80 -6.87 2.39 3.41
CA GLY A 80 -5.83 1.94 4.33
C GLY A 80 -6.36 0.88 5.28
N VAL A 81 -5.50 -0.04 5.68
CA VAL A 81 -5.73 -0.97 6.79
C VAL A 81 -4.57 -0.83 7.77
N VAL A 82 -4.90 -0.68 9.04
CA VAL A 82 -3.96 -0.63 10.16
C VAL A 82 -4.27 -1.74 11.14
N LYS A 83 -3.29 -2.09 11.95
CA LYS A 83 -3.40 -3.20 12.91
C LYS A 83 -3.68 -2.78 14.36
N GLU A 84 -3.51 -1.49 14.66
CA GLU A 84 -3.64 -0.97 16.02
C GLU A 84 -4.06 0.50 16.00
N ILE A 85 -4.79 0.90 17.04
CA ILE A 85 -5.14 2.29 17.38
C ILE A 85 -4.84 2.52 18.87
N GLY A 86 -4.86 3.76 19.34
CA GLY A 86 -4.59 4.13 20.74
C GLY A 86 -3.12 4.17 21.12
N VAL A 87 -2.20 3.81 20.20
CA VAL A 87 -0.75 3.82 20.45
C VAL A 87 -0.08 5.07 19.86
N ASP A 88 -0.45 5.43 18.62
CA ASP A 88 0.01 6.65 17.94
C ASP A 88 -1.12 7.26 17.10
N ASP A 89 -2.22 7.64 17.76
CA ASP A 89 -3.40 8.23 17.11
C ASP A 89 -3.07 9.54 16.39
N ALA A 90 -2.17 10.34 16.98
CA ALA A 90 -1.67 11.55 16.34
C ALA A 90 -0.93 11.22 15.05
N GLY A 91 0.00 10.26 15.08
CA GLY A 91 0.72 9.82 13.89
C GLY A 91 -0.18 9.18 12.83
N LEU A 92 -1.23 8.45 13.23
CA LEU A 92 -2.24 7.90 12.33
C LEU A 92 -3.05 9.02 11.63
N LYS A 93 -3.50 10.03 12.35
CA LYS A 93 -4.19 11.19 11.77
C LYS A 93 -3.30 11.99 10.83
N THR A 94 -2.06 12.27 11.24
CA THR A 94 -1.06 12.93 10.40
C THR A 94 -0.81 12.11 9.13
N PHE A 95 -0.63 10.79 9.26
CA PHE A 95 -0.48 9.90 8.12
C PHE A 95 -1.65 10.03 7.15
N GLN A 96 -2.89 9.91 7.64
CA GLN A 96 -4.09 9.98 6.81
C GLN A 96 -4.16 11.31 6.04
N LYS A 97 -4.00 12.42 6.76
CA LYS A 97 -4.20 13.77 6.22
C LYS A 97 -3.07 14.22 5.30
N GLU A 98 -1.82 13.99 5.70
CA GLU A 98 -0.65 14.58 5.01
C GLU A 98 0.02 13.62 4.01
N TYR A 99 -0.17 12.32 4.20
CA TYR A 99 0.54 11.30 3.40
C TYR A 99 -0.41 10.33 2.70
N PHE A 100 -1.72 10.40 2.90
CA PHE A 100 -2.66 9.42 2.36
C PHE A 100 -3.99 10.02 1.88
N ASN A 101 -3.96 11.28 1.42
CA ASN A 101 -5.08 11.99 0.78
C ASN A 101 -6.42 11.94 1.53
N SER A 102 -6.39 11.82 2.86
CA SER A 102 -7.58 11.69 3.71
C SER A 102 -8.47 10.48 3.35
N TRP A 103 -7.91 9.44 2.72
CA TRP A 103 -8.67 8.24 2.37
C TRP A 103 -9.11 7.45 3.61
N PRO A 104 -10.17 6.62 3.50
CA PRO A 104 -10.63 5.80 4.61
C PRO A 104 -9.54 4.86 5.12
N ILE A 105 -9.43 4.74 6.44
CA ILE A 105 -8.56 3.78 7.10
C ILE A 105 -9.43 2.88 7.98
N TYR A 106 -9.16 1.58 7.91
CA TYR A 106 -9.84 0.55 8.67
C TYR A 106 -8.86 -0.14 9.62
N LEU A 107 -9.38 -0.69 10.72
CA LEU A 107 -8.62 -1.47 11.69
C LEU A 107 -8.86 -2.97 11.51
N ASP A 108 -7.79 -3.71 11.29
CA ASP A 108 -7.73 -5.18 11.38
C ASP A 108 -7.34 -5.58 12.80
N GLU A 109 -8.31 -5.52 13.72
CA GLU A 109 -8.11 -5.74 15.16
C GLU A 109 -7.53 -7.15 15.45
N ASP A 110 -7.96 -8.15 14.70
CA ASP A 110 -7.55 -9.55 14.84
C ASP A 110 -6.30 -9.92 14.01
N LEU A 111 -5.73 -8.96 13.28
CA LEU A 111 -4.59 -9.17 12.37
C LEU A 111 -4.86 -10.21 11.28
N GLN A 112 -6.12 -10.42 10.89
CA GLN A 112 -6.51 -11.47 9.93
C GLN A 112 -5.82 -11.25 8.58
N LEU A 113 -5.82 -10.02 8.07
CA LEU A 113 -5.18 -9.66 6.81
C LEU A 113 -3.66 -9.87 6.90
N TYR A 114 -3.03 -9.40 7.98
CA TYR A 114 -1.58 -9.55 8.18
C TYR A 114 -1.16 -11.02 8.34
N LYS A 115 -2.00 -11.84 8.97
CA LYS A 115 -1.80 -13.31 9.06
C LYS A 115 -1.88 -13.96 7.69
N ILE A 116 -2.87 -13.62 6.87
CA ILE A 116 -3.00 -14.10 5.49
C ILE A 116 -1.77 -13.70 4.66
N MET A 117 -1.25 -12.48 4.86
CA MET A 117 -0.02 -11.98 4.23
C MET A 117 1.28 -12.62 4.79
N GLY A 118 1.14 -13.66 5.62
CA GLY A 118 2.22 -14.53 6.08
C GLY A 118 2.85 -14.13 7.40
N ASN A 119 2.21 -13.25 8.19
CA ASN A 119 2.69 -12.75 9.49
C ASN A 119 4.18 -12.41 9.47
N ARG A 120 4.60 -11.71 8.41
CA ARG A 120 6.02 -11.52 8.11
C ARG A 120 6.61 -10.51 9.09
N SER A 121 7.83 -10.77 9.55
CA SER A 121 8.51 -9.93 10.54
C SER A 121 9.77 -9.29 10.00
N ILE A 122 9.99 -8.01 10.32
CA ILE A 122 11.24 -7.29 10.05
C ILE A 122 12.42 -7.81 10.88
N PHE A 123 12.16 -8.51 12.00
CA PHE A 123 13.21 -9.08 12.85
C PHE A 123 13.82 -10.37 12.32
N LYS A 124 13.42 -10.84 11.13
CA LYS A 124 14.16 -11.90 10.45
C LYS A 124 15.60 -11.42 10.21
N VAL A 125 16.58 -12.20 10.66
CA VAL A 125 18.02 -11.90 10.58
C VAL A 125 18.43 -11.35 9.20
N LYS A 126 17.92 -11.94 8.12
CA LYS A 126 18.16 -11.46 6.74
C LYS A 126 17.65 -10.04 6.48
N THR A 127 16.47 -9.70 6.99
CA THR A 127 15.86 -8.37 6.85
C THR A 127 16.63 -7.32 7.65
N MET A 128 17.07 -7.67 8.87
CA MET A 128 17.93 -6.82 9.70
C MET A 128 19.27 -6.50 9.01
N PHE A 129 19.97 -7.51 8.46
CA PHE A 129 21.22 -7.29 7.73
C PHE A 129 21.03 -6.44 6.47
N LYS A 130 19.93 -6.66 5.73
CA LYS A 130 19.58 -5.83 4.56
C LYS A 130 19.29 -4.38 4.96
N LEU A 131 18.61 -4.16 6.08
CA LEU A 131 18.31 -2.81 6.58
C LEU A 131 19.60 -2.09 6.98
N LEU A 132 20.47 -2.75 7.77
CA LEU A 132 21.79 -2.22 8.17
C LEU A 132 22.64 -1.81 6.96
N GLY A 133 22.73 -2.69 5.95
CA GLY A 133 23.47 -2.41 4.71
C GLY A 133 22.92 -1.23 3.90
N ASN A 134 21.65 -0.87 4.09
CA ASN A 134 20.97 0.19 3.33
C ASN A 134 20.62 1.43 4.17
N MET A 135 20.97 1.50 5.46
CA MET A 135 20.57 2.61 6.35
C MET A 135 20.96 3.98 5.81
N ARG A 136 22.19 4.14 5.28
CA ARG A 136 22.65 5.42 4.70
C ARG A 136 21.81 5.82 3.48
N LYS A 137 21.52 4.86 2.60
CA LYS A 137 20.70 5.10 1.41
C LYS A 137 19.28 5.49 1.81
N LEU A 138 18.72 4.79 2.79
CA LEU A 138 17.39 5.05 3.29
C LEU A 138 17.29 6.42 3.96
N SER A 139 18.23 6.76 4.84
CA SER A 139 18.30 8.08 5.49
C SER A 139 18.39 9.21 4.47
N ARG A 140 19.24 9.05 3.44
CA ARG A 140 19.34 10.03 2.34
C ARG A 140 18.03 10.15 1.56
N ARG A 141 17.38 9.03 1.22
CA ARG A 141 16.08 8.99 0.52
C ARG A 141 14.98 9.73 1.30
N MET A 142 14.87 9.46 2.61
CA MET A 142 13.88 10.12 3.47
C MET A 142 14.13 11.62 3.59
N SER A 143 15.40 12.02 3.78
CA SER A 143 15.80 13.43 3.88
C SER A 143 15.52 14.20 2.58
N GLN A 144 15.83 13.61 1.43
CA GLN A 144 15.53 14.19 0.11
C GLN A 144 14.02 14.38 -0.10
N LYS A 145 13.21 13.43 0.35
CA LYS A 145 11.74 13.49 0.24
C LYS A 145 11.07 14.33 1.34
N ARG A 146 11.85 14.82 2.31
CA ARG A 146 11.39 15.55 3.51
C ARG A 146 10.28 14.81 4.25
N ILE A 147 10.46 13.49 4.41
CA ILE A 147 9.52 12.63 5.13
C ILE A 147 10.09 12.38 6.52
N GLU A 148 9.37 12.87 7.52
CA GLU A 148 9.65 12.61 8.93
C GLU A 148 8.73 11.50 9.45
N GLY A 149 9.08 10.88 10.56
CA GLY A 149 8.29 9.82 11.17
C GLY A 149 8.87 9.38 12.51
N ASN A 150 8.13 8.54 13.22
CA ASN A 150 8.50 8.03 14.54
C ASN A 150 8.58 6.48 14.53
N LEU A 151 8.97 5.92 15.67
CA LEU A 151 9.03 4.47 15.90
C LEU A 151 7.99 3.98 16.93
N VAL A 152 6.96 4.76 17.21
CA VAL A 152 5.90 4.45 18.18
C VAL A 152 4.95 3.39 17.60
N GLY A 153 4.47 2.46 18.43
CA GLY A 153 3.63 1.34 18.01
C GLY A 153 4.39 0.04 17.76
N GLU A 154 3.67 -1.03 17.45
CA GLU A 154 4.23 -2.27 16.93
C GLU A 154 4.73 -2.01 15.51
N GLY A 155 5.84 -2.62 15.10
CA GLY A 155 6.37 -2.43 13.74
C GLY A 155 7.21 -3.60 13.28
N THR A 156 7.04 -4.73 13.95
CA THR A 156 7.70 -5.97 13.59
C THR A 156 6.98 -6.58 12.40
N ILE A 157 5.64 -6.51 12.39
CA ILE A 157 4.80 -7.05 11.31
C ILE A 157 5.00 -6.24 10.02
N GLN A 158 5.09 -6.91 8.88
CA GLN A 158 5.16 -6.28 7.56
C GLN A 158 3.79 -6.21 6.90
N GLY A 159 3.57 -5.15 6.13
CA GLY A 159 2.34 -4.91 5.39
C GLY A 159 2.45 -5.25 3.91
N GLY A 160 1.73 -4.49 3.09
CA GLY A 160 1.78 -4.57 1.63
C GLY A 160 0.56 -3.97 0.97
N ILE A 161 0.46 -4.16 -0.35
CA ILE A 161 -0.62 -3.66 -1.19
C ILE A 161 -1.42 -4.84 -1.73
N LEU A 162 -2.73 -4.72 -1.73
CA LEU A 162 -3.65 -5.61 -2.43
C LEU A 162 -4.46 -4.79 -3.43
N ILE A 163 -4.69 -5.32 -4.62
CA ILE A 163 -5.52 -4.68 -5.64
C ILE A 163 -6.70 -5.60 -5.94
N PHE A 164 -7.90 -5.02 -5.86
CA PHE A 164 -9.15 -5.69 -6.17
C PHE A 164 -9.81 -5.05 -7.39
N ASP A 165 -10.53 -5.86 -8.17
CA ASP A 165 -11.40 -5.34 -9.23
C ASP A 165 -12.76 -4.85 -8.68
N GLY A 166 -13.60 -4.29 -9.54
CA GLY A 166 -14.93 -3.80 -9.18
C GLY A 166 -15.92 -4.90 -8.83
N LYS A 167 -15.59 -6.18 -9.09
CA LYS A 167 -16.35 -7.33 -8.61
C LYS A 167 -15.88 -7.75 -7.22
N GLY A 168 -14.84 -7.11 -6.68
CA GLY A 168 -14.22 -7.37 -5.39
C GLY A 168 -13.39 -8.64 -5.34
N ASP A 169 -12.90 -9.10 -6.49
CA ASP A 169 -11.94 -10.20 -6.58
C ASP A 169 -10.51 -9.68 -6.45
N LEU A 170 -9.67 -10.40 -5.70
CA LEU A 170 -8.25 -10.08 -5.56
C LEU A 170 -7.51 -10.36 -6.88
N VAL A 171 -6.90 -9.31 -7.45
CA VAL A 171 -6.17 -9.37 -8.72
C VAL A 171 -4.66 -9.38 -8.51
N HIS A 172 -4.18 -8.68 -7.47
CA HIS A 172 -2.74 -8.57 -7.22
C HIS A 172 -2.41 -8.39 -5.75
N VAL A 173 -1.24 -8.89 -5.35
CA VAL A 173 -0.64 -8.63 -4.04
C VAL A 173 0.83 -8.26 -4.20
N GLN A 174 1.17 -7.06 -3.72
CA GLN A 174 2.55 -6.64 -3.54
C GLN A 174 2.91 -6.67 -2.05
N LEU A 175 3.68 -7.69 -1.66
CA LEU A 175 4.19 -7.82 -0.31
C LEU A 175 5.31 -6.81 -0.03
N GLU A 176 5.22 -6.09 1.09
CA GLU A 176 6.21 -5.06 1.45
C GLU A 176 7.65 -5.61 1.55
N ASP A 177 8.59 -4.86 0.97
CA ASP A 177 10.04 -4.95 1.18
C ASP A 177 10.52 -3.60 1.74
N ILE A 178 10.89 -3.58 3.03
CA ILE A 178 11.30 -2.35 3.75
C ILE A 178 12.57 -1.69 3.21
N THR A 179 13.26 -2.32 2.25
CA THR A 179 14.47 -1.78 1.62
C THR A 179 14.22 -1.10 0.29
N LYS A 180 12.98 -1.15 -0.23
CA LYS A 180 12.62 -0.67 -1.57
C LYS A 180 11.44 0.30 -1.51
N GLU A 181 11.23 1.00 -2.62
CA GLU A 181 9.99 1.72 -2.90
C GLU A 181 8.88 0.71 -3.26
N LEU A 182 7.61 1.15 -3.25
CA LEU A 182 6.55 0.41 -3.93
C LEU A 182 6.85 0.29 -5.43
N ASN A 183 6.42 -0.82 -6.04
CA ASN A 183 6.58 -1.03 -7.48
C ASN A 183 5.40 -0.34 -8.19
N MET A 184 5.53 0.97 -8.35
CA MET A 184 4.48 1.80 -8.95
C MET A 184 4.17 1.39 -10.39
N SER A 185 5.18 0.87 -11.11
CA SER A 185 5.10 0.40 -12.50
C SER A 185 4.13 -0.75 -12.64
N GLU A 186 4.35 -1.80 -11.84
CA GLU A 186 3.55 -3.02 -11.85
C GLU A 186 2.11 -2.72 -11.42
N MET A 187 1.93 -1.88 -10.40
CA MET A 187 0.59 -1.45 -10.00
C MET A 187 -0.11 -0.66 -11.12
N ALA A 188 0.62 0.18 -11.85
CA ALA A 188 0.07 0.95 -12.97
C ALA A 188 -0.46 0.04 -14.09
N GLU A 189 0.34 -0.95 -14.50
CA GLU A 189 0.00 -1.90 -15.56
C GLU A 189 -1.25 -2.73 -15.20
N ILE A 190 -1.34 -3.15 -13.94
CA ILE A 190 -2.49 -3.92 -13.44
C ILE A 190 -3.74 -3.04 -13.40
N LEU A 191 -3.63 -1.81 -12.91
CA LEU A 191 -4.75 -0.88 -12.87
C LEU A 191 -5.22 -0.52 -14.28
N GLU A 192 -4.32 -0.27 -15.22
CA GLU A 192 -4.64 -0.02 -16.63
C GLU A 192 -5.39 -1.19 -17.28
N THR A 193 -5.03 -2.42 -16.93
CA THR A 193 -5.75 -3.63 -17.37
C THR A 193 -7.19 -3.67 -16.85
N ILE A 194 -7.45 -3.14 -15.65
CA ILE A 194 -8.78 -3.12 -15.02
C ILE A 194 -9.61 -1.94 -15.52
N VAL A 195 -9.04 -0.73 -15.58
CA VAL A 195 -9.78 0.53 -15.81
C VAL A 195 -9.67 1.11 -17.23
N GLY A 196 -8.81 0.51 -18.08
CA GLY A 196 -8.46 0.96 -19.43
C GLY A 196 -7.45 2.12 -19.46
N GLU A 197 -6.83 2.37 -20.62
CA GLU A 197 -5.79 3.42 -20.78
C GLU A 197 -6.29 4.80 -20.32
N ASP A 198 -7.52 5.16 -20.65
CA ASP A 198 -8.15 6.43 -20.29
C ASP A 198 -8.37 6.60 -18.79
N GLY A 199 -8.59 5.50 -18.08
CA GLY A 199 -8.72 5.43 -16.63
C GLY A 199 -7.37 5.41 -15.91
N SER A 200 -6.27 5.18 -16.61
CA SER A 200 -4.91 5.19 -16.05
C SER A 200 -4.20 6.55 -16.16
N ARG A 201 -4.78 7.48 -16.94
CA ARG A 201 -4.21 8.82 -17.20
C ARG A 201 -4.08 9.62 -15.90
N GLY A 202 -2.85 9.67 -15.39
CA GLY A 202 -2.47 10.33 -14.16
C GLY A 202 -1.74 9.42 -13.16
N ILE A 203 -1.41 8.18 -13.55
CA ILE A 203 -0.31 7.44 -12.96
C ILE A 203 1.01 8.01 -13.52
N PRO A 204 1.97 8.47 -12.69
CA PRO A 204 3.19 9.10 -13.17
C PRO A 204 3.97 8.21 -14.15
N ALA A 205 4.23 8.72 -15.36
CA ALA A 205 4.93 8.02 -16.44
C ALA A 205 6.38 7.61 -16.09
N GLU A 206 6.97 8.19 -15.04
CA GLU A 206 8.30 7.81 -14.54
C GLU A 206 8.32 6.40 -13.90
N ALA A 207 7.15 5.81 -13.64
CA ALA A 207 7.00 4.41 -13.27
C ALA A 207 6.67 3.50 -14.46
N ALA A 208 6.07 3.96 -15.56
CA ALA A 208 5.84 3.07 -16.69
C ALA A 208 7.14 2.92 -17.52
N PRO A 209 7.57 1.70 -17.92
CA PRO A 209 8.61 1.62 -18.95
C PRO A 209 8.16 2.42 -20.19
N PRO A 210 9.08 3.10 -20.89
CA PRO A 210 8.72 3.98 -21.97
C PRO A 210 7.81 3.26 -22.97
N ARG A 211 6.61 3.82 -23.19
CA ARG A 211 5.60 3.33 -24.12
C ARG A 211 6.03 3.60 -25.57
N HIS A 212 7.18 3.08 -25.99
CA HIS A 212 7.57 2.92 -27.39
C HIS A 212 8.92 2.21 -27.42
N CYS A 213 8.93 0.94 -27.85
CA CYS A 213 9.94 0.31 -28.70
C CYS A 213 9.81 -1.22 -28.64
N PHE A 214 8.68 -1.75 -29.12
CA PHE A 214 8.57 -3.16 -29.53
C PHE A 214 8.32 -3.23 -31.03
N ASN A 215 9.24 -2.69 -31.82
CA ASN A 215 9.45 -3.18 -33.18
C ASN A 215 10.89 -3.68 -33.26
N LYS A 216 11.04 -4.97 -33.56
CA LYS A 216 12.34 -5.64 -33.68
C LYS A 216 13.20 -4.88 -34.70
N GLY A 217 14.33 -4.34 -34.24
CA GLY A 217 15.44 -3.95 -35.13
C GLY A 217 15.78 -2.47 -35.26
N GLN A 218 15.26 -1.56 -34.42
CA GLN A 218 15.75 -0.18 -34.39
C GLN A 218 16.27 0.22 -33.01
N VAL A 219 17.47 0.83 -32.99
CA VAL A 219 18.13 1.38 -31.80
C VAL A 219 17.61 2.81 -31.58
N CYS A 220 17.13 3.10 -30.37
CA CYS A 220 16.56 4.41 -30.02
C CYS A 220 17.68 5.41 -29.67
N PRO A 221 17.70 6.62 -30.28
CA PRO A 221 18.77 7.62 -30.07
C PRO A 221 18.72 8.34 -28.71
N GLU A 222 17.68 8.17 -27.90
CA GLU A 222 17.55 8.77 -26.57
C GLU A 222 18.06 7.88 -25.42
N CYS A 223 18.63 6.72 -25.72
CA CYS A 223 19.28 5.84 -24.74
C CYS A 223 20.82 5.93 -24.74
N THR A 224 21.36 7.07 -25.20
CA THR A 224 22.81 7.33 -25.24
C THR A 224 23.29 8.11 -24.03
#